data_AF-A0A7X6XGM4-F1
#
_entry.id   AF-A0A7X6XGM4-F1
#
_cell.length_a   1.000
_cell.length_b   1.000
_cell.length_c   1.000
_cell.angle_alpha   90.00
_cell.angle_beta   90.00
_cell.angle_gamma   90.00
#
_symmetry.space_group_name_H-M   'P 1'
#
loop_
_entity.id
_entity.type
_entity.pdbx_description
1 polymer ?
#
loop_
_entity_poly.entity_id
_entity_poly.type
_entity_poly.pdbx_seq_one_letter_code
_entity_poly.pdbx_strand_id
1 'polypeptide(L)'
;MFNLEKIFPNLYSLKDLIITETIATINMVIVAGAIAFIIGLILAIGLVLFRNKGLMPNKVLFSSIDGVVNFFRAIPFVILLVA
;
A
#
# COMPACT_ATOMS: atom_id res chain seq x y z
N MET A 1 29.48 7.90 23.26
CA MET A 1 29.14 7.69 21.83
C MET A 1 29.24 6.20 21.58
N PHE A 2 28.14 5.51 21.23
CA PHE A 2 28.12 4.05 21.08
C PHE A 2 29.07 3.62 19.94
N ASN A 3 30.18 2.95 20.25
CA ASN A 3 31.10 2.40 19.25
C ASN A 3 30.54 1.08 18.71
N LEU A 4 29.66 1.21 17.70
CA LEU A 4 29.04 0.09 16.99
C LEU A 4 30.07 -0.88 16.39
N GLU A 5 31.26 -0.39 16.04
CA GLU A 5 32.39 -1.19 15.54
C GLU A 5 32.82 -2.31 16.52
N LYS A 6 32.72 -2.09 17.83
CA LYS A 6 33.17 -3.08 18.84
C LYS A 6 32.11 -4.13 19.17
N ILE A 7 30.83 -3.81 18.99
CA ILE A 7 29.72 -4.66 19.43
C ILE A 7 29.16 -5.46 18.25
N PHE A 8 29.15 -4.88 17.04
CA PHE A 8 28.61 -5.50 15.83
C PHE A 8 29.49 -5.21 14.58
N PRO A 9 30.68 -5.82 14.47
CA PRO A 9 31.61 -5.55 13.38
C PRO A 9 31.05 -5.89 11.97
N ASN A 10 30.27 -6.97 11.87
CA ASN A 10 29.61 -7.38 10.61
C ASN A 10 28.44 -6.46 10.22
N LEU A 11 27.85 -5.74 11.19
CA LEU A 11 26.80 -4.77 10.91
C LEU A 11 27.40 -3.47 10.39
N TYR A 12 28.56 -3.09 10.91
CA TYR A 12 29.26 -1.88 10.49
C TYR A 12 29.76 -1.96 9.04
N SER A 13 30.20 -3.14 8.58
CA SER A 13 30.54 -3.35 7.16
C SER A 13 29.32 -3.28 6.23
N LEU A 14 28.11 -3.51 6.76
CA LEU A 14 26.85 -3.46 6.01
C LEU A 14 26.10 -2.13 6.18
N LYS A 15 26.64 -1.15 6.93
CA LYS A 15 25.94 0.10 7.25
C LYS A 15 25.44 0.83 6.01
N ASP A 16 26.27 0.88 4.96
CA ASP A 16 25.95 1.60 3.72
C ASP A 16 24.85 0.86 2.96
N LEU A 17 24.94 -0.48 2.87
CA LEU A 17 23.90 -1.33 2.28
C LEU A 17 22.56 -1.16 3.01
N ILE A 18 22.55 -1.22 4.35
CA ILE A 18 21.33 -1.06 5.15
C ILE A 18 20.67 0.28 4.86
N ILE A 19 21.44 1.36 4.80
CA ILE A 19 20.92 2.70 4.49
C ILE A 19 20.37 2.75 3.08
N THR A 20 21.12 2.23 2.09
CA THR A 20 20.69 2.21 0.69
C THR A 20 19.39 1.42 0.50
N GLU A 21 19.29 0.21 1.06
CA GLU A 21 18.08 -0.63 0.93
C GLU A 21 16.90 -0.06 1.73
N THR A 22 17.16 0.62 2.84
CA THR A 22 16.11 1.34 3.57
C THR A 22 15.53 2.46 2.73
N ILE A 23 16.39 3.25 2.07
CA ILE A 23 15.94 4.31 1.15
C ILE A 23 15.19 3.73 -0.03
N ALA A 24 15.67 2.62 -0.60
CA ALA A 24 14.97 1.92 -1.68
C ALA A 24 13.56 1.48 -1.25
N THR A 25 13.42 0.90 -0.05
CA THR A 25 12.12 0.50 0.51
C THR A 25 11.19 1.70 0.70
N ILE A 26 11.70 2.80 1.24
CA ILE A 26 10.93 4.04 1.39
C ILE A 26 10.43 4.53 0.03
N ASN A 27 11.30 4.54 -0.99
CA ASN A 27 10.91 4.94 -2.34
C ASN A 27 9.80 4.05 -2.91
N MET A 28 9.88 2.72 -2.73
CA MET A 28 8.84 1.78 -3.16
C MET A 28 7.49 2.07 -2.47
N VAL A 29 7.52 2.27 -1.14
CA VAL A 29 6.31 2.55 -0.35
C VAL A 29 5.68 3.88 -0.77
N ILE A 30 6.47 4.92 -0.99
CA ILE A 30 5.96 6.24 -1.39
C ILE A 30 5.30 6.16 -2.77
N VAL A 31 5.97 5.57 -3.76
CA VAL A 31 5.43 5.49 -5.13
C VAL A 31 4.19 4.61 -5.17
N ALA A 32 4.25 3.41 -4.58
CA ALA A 32 3.09 2.52 -4.52
C ALA A 32 1.93 3.15 -3.73
N GLY A 33 2.24 3.81 -2.60
CA GLY A 33 1.28 4.52 -1.78
C GLY A 33 0.59 5.66 -2.52
N ALA A 34 1.33 6.44 -3.31
CA ALA A 34 0.77 7.52 -4.13
C ALA A 34 -0.20 6.99 -5.19
N ILE A 35 0.17 5.92 -5.90
CA ILE A 35 -0.68 5.28 -6.90
C ILE A 35 -1.95 4.71 -6.24
N ALA A 36 -1.77 3.95 -5.15
CA ALA A 36 -2.88 3.37 -4.39
C ALA A 36 -3.81 4.44 -3.83
N PHE A 37 -3.27 5.58 -3.39
CA PHE A 37 -4.05 6.71 -2.91
C PHE A 37 -4.92 7.31 -4.02
N ILE A 38 -4.37 7.57 -5.21
CA ILE A 38 -5.13 8.15 -6.32
C ILE A 38 -6.26 7.20 -6.75
N ILE A 39 -5.94 5.93 -7.00
CA ILE A 39 -6.93 4.93 -7.42
C ILE A 39 -7.96 4.71 -6.31
N GLY A 40 -7.49 4.52 -5.07
CA GLY A 40 -8.33 4.31 -3.90
C GLY A 40 -9.27 5.48 -3.64
N LEU A 41 -8.82 6.72 -3.87
CA LEU A 41 -9.65 7.91 -3.72
C LEU A 41 -10.81 7.92 -4.73
N ILE A 42 -10.55 7.60 -5.99
CA ILE A 42 -11.59 7.53 -7.03
C ILE A 42 -12.63 6.46 -6.67
N LEU A 43 -12.18 5.26 -6.28
CA LEU A 43 -13.08 4.17 -5.88
C LEU A 43 -13.87 4.52 -4.61
N ALA A 44 -13.23 5.15 -3.62
CA ALA A 44 -13.86 5.58 -2.38
C ALA A 44 -14.94 6.64 -2.61
N ILE A 45 -14.65 7.64 -3.46
CA ILE A 45 -15.64 8.65 -3.86
C ILE A 45 -16.83 7.98 -4.55
N GLY A 46 -16.58 7.05 -5.48
CA GLY A 46 -17.62 6.28 -6.15
C GLY A 46 -18.54 5.55 -5.15
N LEU A 47 -17.98 4.83 -4.18
CA LEU A 47 -18.76 4.15 -3.14
C LEU A 47 -19.61 5.11 -2.31
N VAL A 48 -19.09 6.29 -1.97
CA VAL A 48 -19.84 7.30 -1.20
C VAL A 48 -20.97 7.92 -2.03
N LEU A 49 -20.76 8.16 -3.32
CA LEU A 49 -21.76 8.74 -4.22
C LEU A 49 -22.91 7.75 -4.52
N PHE A 50 -22.58 6.50 -4.83
CA PHE A 50 -23.55 5.52 -5.36
C PHE A 50 -24.29 4.71 -4.29
N ARG A 51 -23.93 4.81 -3.01
CA ARG A 51 -24.62 4.11 -1.92
C ARG A 51 -26.11 4.47 -1.86
N ASN A 52 -26.94 3.61 -1.25
CA ASN A 52 -28.40 3.79 -1.18
C ASN A 52 -28.86 5.12 -0.55
N LYS A 53 -28.03 5.76 0.28
CA LYS A 53 -28.27 7.11 0.86
C LYS A 53 -27.22 8.12 0.40
N GLY A 54 -26.62 7.90 -0.76
CA GLY A 54 -25.62 8.75 -1.38
C GLY A 54 -26.26 9.88 -2.20
N LEU A 55 -25.40 10.73 -2.77
CA LEU A 55 -25.82 11.85 -3.62
C LEU A 55 -26.42 11.36 -4.96
N MET A 56 -25.96 10.22 -5.47
CA MET A 56 -26.41 9.66 -6.76
C MET A 56 -26.62 8.15 -6.60
N PRO A 57 -27.69 7.70 -5.91
CA PRO A 57 -27.86 6.28 -5.58
C PRO A 57 -27.95 5.41 -6.84
N ASN A 58 -27.03 4.44 -6.96
CA ASN A 58 -27.02 3.46 -8.04
C ASN A 58 -26.52 2.10 -7.51
N LYS A 59 -27.45 1.17 -7.32
CA LYS A 59 -27.17 -0.15 -6.75
C LYS A 59 -26.20 -0.97 -7.61
N VAL A 60 -26.26 -0.85 -8.93
CA VAL A 60 -25.42 -1.62 -9.86
C VAL A 60 -23.99 -1.12 -9.81
N LEU A 61 -23.77 0.20 -9.92
CA LEU A 61 -22.43 0.78 -9.82
C LEU A 61 -21.83 0.55 -8.43
N PHE A 62 -22.62 0.76 -7.37
CA PHE A 62 -22.18 0.52 -6.01
C PHE A 62 -21.72 -0.93 -5.80
N SER A 63 -22.53 -1.91 -6.19
CA SER A 63 -22.20 -3.34 -6.01
C SER A 63 -20.97 -3.76 -6.84
N SER A 64 -20.78 -3.15 -8.02
CA SER A 64 -19.62 -3.43 -8.88
C SER A 64 -18.33 -2.90 -8.24
N ILE A 65 -18.31 -1.64 -7.81
CA ILE A 65 -17.15 -1.03 -7.16
C ILE A 65 -16.85 -1.73 -5.82
N ASP A 66 -17.88 -2.00 -5.02
CA ASP A 66 -17.78 -2.69 -3.74
C ASP A 66 -17.22 -4.11 -3.92
N GLY A 67 -17.70 -4.84 -4.92
CA GLY A 67 -17.19 -6.17 -5.27
C GLY A 67 -15.71 -6.15 -5.63
N VAL A 68 -15.28 -5.21 -6.48
CA VAL A 68 -13.85 -5.07 -6.87
C VAL A 68 -12.98 -4.73 -5.65
N VAL A 69 -13.38 -3.75 -4.84
CA VAL A 69 -12.63 -3.33 -3.65
C VAL A 69 -12.52 -4.48 -2.64
N ASN A 70 -13.62 -5.19 -2.39
CA ASN A 70 -13.63 -6.29 -1.45
C ASN A 70 -12.86 -7.52 -1.97
N PHE A 71 -12.83 -7.76 -3.29
CA PHE A 71 -12.00 -8.80 -3.90
C PHE A 71 -10.50 -8.56 -3.63
N PHE A 72 -9.98 -7.37 -3.95
CA PHE A 72 -8.58 -7.03 -3.68
C PHE A 72 -8.23 -7.03 -2.19
N ARG A 73 -9.19 -6.67 -1.32
CA ARG A 73 -8.99 -6.69 0.14
C ARG A 73 -9.00 -8.07 0.76
N ALA A 74 -9.76 -9.01 0.17
CA ALA A 74 -9.91 -10.36 0.71
C ALA A 74 -8.68 -11.25 0.42
N ILE A 75 -7.94 -10.97 -0.65
CA ILE A 75 -6.77 -11.75 -1.04
C ILE A 75 -5.56 -11.31 -0.19
N PRO A 76 -4.91 -12.23 0.55
CA PRO A 76 -3.65 -11.95 1.23
C PRO A 76 -2.60 -11.45 0.23
N PHE A 77 -1.86 -10.40 0.59
CA PHE A 77 -0.86 -9.77 -0.29
C PHE A 77 0.15 -10.78 -0.86
N VAL A 78 0.60 -11.75 -0.04
CA VAL A 78 1.55 -12.80 -0.47
C VAL A 78 1.01 -13.62 -1.65
N ILE A 79 -0.31 -13.88 -1.69
CA ILE A 79 -0.93 -14.62 -2.79
C ILE A 79 -1.02 -13.75 -4.04
N LEU A 80 -1.35 -12.47 -3.89
CA LEU A 80 -1.44 -11.51 -5.00
C LEU A 80 -0.08 -11.28 -5.69
N LEU A 81 1.02 -11.39 -4.95
CA LEU A 81 2.39 -11.21 -5.49
C LEU A 81 2.80 -12.39 -6.39
N VAL A 82 2.38 -13.61 -6.04
CA VAL A 82 2.80 -14.84 -6.72
C VAL A 82 1.89 -15.19 -7.91
N ALA A 83 0.61 -14.84 -7.83
CA ALA A 83 -0.40 -15.11 -8.86
C ALA A 83 -0.16 -14.29 -10.14
#